data_AF-A0A2V8EAA0-F1
#
_entry.id   AF-A0A2V8EAA0-F1
#
_cell.length_a   1.000
_cell.length_b   1.000
_cell.length_c   1.000
_cell.angle_alpha   90.00
_cell.angle_beta   90.00
_cell.angle_gamma   90.00
#
_symmetry.space_group_name_H-M   'P 1'
#
loop_
_entity.id
_entity.type
_entity.pdbx_description
1 polymer ?
#
loop_
_entity_poly.entity_id
_entity_poly.type
_entity_poly.pdbx_seq_one_letter_code
_entity_poly.pdbx_strand_id
1 'polypeptide(L)'
;MEALARARLLGQLGDHRHDLRTADRSFARCRTVVDCRLTTAYRIARMLHPDKEDLIQKAVGWLLREAGKVAPEKLEAYLLANGPAIPRTTVRYAIERFDDTTRKSLLTATLPLR
;
A
#
# COMPACT_ATOMS: atom_id res chain seq x y z
N MET A 1 4.79 -52.95 -28.97
CA MET A 1 4.21 -52.92 -27.61
C MET A 1 5.20 -52.35 -26.58
N GLU A 2 6.09 -51.45 -26.95
CA GLU A 2 5.84 -50.02 -27.22
C GLU A 2 5.47 -49.25 -25.96
N ALA A 3 6.50 -48.65 -25.35
CA ALA A 3 6.79 -47.22 -25.52
C ALA A 3 5.66 -46.21 -25.29
N LEU A 4 4.54 -46.59 -24.64
CA LEU A 4 3.41 -45.73 -24.33
C LEU A 4 3.17 -45.51 -22.83
N ALA A 5 4.07 -45.98 -21.96
CA ALA A 5 3.95 -45.78 -20.51
C ALA A 5 5.02 -44.84 -19.91
N ARG A 6 5.97 -44.32 -20.71
CA ARG A 6 7.04 -43.42 -20.23
C ARG A 6 7.00 -42.00 -20.80
N ALA A 7 6.09 -41.70 -21.73
CA ALA A 7 5.94 -40.38 -22.36
C ALA A 7 4.87 -39.50 -21.67
N ARG A 8 4.77 -39.57 -20.33
CA ARG A 8 3.99 -38.60 -19.53
C ARG A 8 4.80 -37.96 -18.39
N LEU A 9 6.13 -38.13 -18.45
CA LEU A 9 7.11 -37.57 -17.51
C LEU A 9 8.10 -36.60 -18.17
N LEU A 10 7.88 -36.22 -19.43
CA LEU A 10 8.67 -35.20 -20.14
C LEU A 10 7.77 -34.10 -20.72
N GLY A 11 6.99 -33.48 -19.83
CA GLY A 11 6.37 -32.17 -20.05
C GLY A 11 7.05 -31.07 -19.22
N GLN A 12 8.34 -31.23 -18.89
CA GLN A 12 9.13 -30.27 -18.12
C GLN A 12 10.21 -29.60 -18.98
N LEU A 13 9.85 -29.00 -20.11
CA LEU A 13 10.67 -27.96 -20.73
C LEU A 13 9.71 -27.03 -21.49
N GLY A 14 9.15 -26.07 -20.77
CA GLY A 14 8.21 -25.08 -21.29
C GLY A 14 8.31 -23.80 -20.47
N ASP A 15 9.34 -23.02 -20.76
CA ASP A 15 9.42 -21.57 -20.66
C ASP A 15 8.94 -20.89 -19.36
N HIS A 16 9.87 -20.69 -18.44
CA HIS A 16 9.72 -19.78 -17.32
C HIS A 16 9.72 -18.33 -17.80
N ARG A 17 8.57 -17.83 -18.28
CA ARG A 17 8.28 -16.39 -18.38
C ARG A 17 6.78 -16.19 -18.58
N HIS A 18 6.19 -15.46 -17.62
CA HIS A 18 4.82 -14.96 -17.61
C HIS A 18 3.71 -15.98 -17.36
N ASP A 19 3.44 -16.29 -16.08
CA ASP A 19 2.06 -16.28 -15.60
C ASP A 19 1.98 -16.24 -14.07
N LEU A 20 1.65 -15.08 -13.51
CA LEU A 20 1.39 -14.88 -12.06
C LEU A 20 -0.12 -14.94 -11.76
N ARG A 21 -0.94 -15.59 -12.58
CA ARG A 21 -2.41 -15.54 -12.44
C ARG A 21 -3.13 -16.82 -12.03
N THR A 22 -2.47 -17.96 -11.84
CA THR A 22 -3.18 -19.23 -11.58
C THR A 22 -2.41 -20.23 -10.72
N ALA A 23 -2.01 -19.83 -9.52
CA ALA A 23 -1.80 -20.70 -8.35
C ALA A 23 -1.61 -19.74 -7.17
N ASP A 24 -2.36 -19.75 -6.08
CA ASP A 24 -2.34 -20.86 -5.14
C ASP A 24 -3.46 -20.64 -4.09
N ARG A 25 -4.51 -21.48 -4.11
CA ARG A 25 -5.59 -21.47 -3.09
C ARG A 25 -5.14 -22.04 -1.73
N SER A 26 -3.87 -22.38 -1.58
CA SER A 26 -3.29 -22.85 -0.32
C SER A 26 -2.45 -21.78 0.40
N PHE A 27 -2.36 -20.56 -0.12
CA PHE A 27 -1.65 -19.43 0.51
C PHE A 27 -2.54 -18.62 1.49
N ALA A 28 -3.41 -19.28 2.24
CA ALA A 28 -4.31 -18.63 3.20
C ALA A 28 -3.62 -18.20 4.52
N ARG A 29 -2.28 -18.26 4.61
CA ARG A 29 -1.55 -17.97 5.85
C ARG A 29 -0.22 -17.25 5.63
N CYS A 30 -0.27 -16.07 5.02
CA CYS A 30 0.77 -15.04 5.20
C CYS A 30 0.20 -13.64 4.92
N ARG A 31 -0.82 -13.22 5.68
CA ARG A 31 -1.35 -11.85 5.63
C ARG A 31 -0.54 -10.86 6.50
N THR A 32 0.44 -11.35 7.27
CA THR A 32 1.13 -10.62 8.36
C THR A 32 2.34 -9.78 7.93
N VAL A 33 3.08 -10.16 6.87
CA VAL A 33 4.34 -9.46 6.50
C VAL A 33 4.09 -8.12 5.78
N VAL A 34 3.02 -8.02 4.98
CA VAL A 34 2.65 -6.74 4.35
C VAL A 34 2.06 -5.78 5.39
N ASP A 35 1.25 -6.32 6.31
CA ASP A 35 0.64 -5.54 7.38
C ASP A 35 1.69 -4.93 8.32
N CYS A 36 2.71 -5.70 8.74
CA CYS A 36 3.74 -5.19 9.64
C CYS A 36 4.56 -4.02 9.05
N ARG A 37 4.78 -4.02 7.72
CA ARG A 37 5.47 -2.92 7.02
C ARG A 37 4.61 -1.65 6.98
N LEU A 38 3.31 -1.77 6.72
CA LEU A 38 2.39 -0.65 6.75
C LEU A 38 2.25 -0.07 8.16
N THR A 39 2.13 -0.93 9.18
CA THR A 39 2.11 -0.49 10.59
C THR A 39 3.36 0.30 10.95
N THR A 40 4.53 -0.14 10.47
CA THR A 40 5.80 0.56 10.70
C THR A 40 5.83 1.92 10.00
N ALA A 41 5.38 1.99 8.74
CA ALA A 41 5.30 3.24 7.99
C ALA A 41 4.40 4.27 8.69
N TYR A 42 3.22 3.85 9.15
CA TYR A 42 2.30 4.72 9.90
C TYR A 42 2.87 5.17 11.26
N ARG A 43 3.62 4.29 11.96
CA ARG A 43 4.31 4.69 13.19
C ARG A 43 5.35 5.77 12.93
N ILE A 44 6.19 5.60 11.91
CA ILE A 44 7.22 6.59 11.53
C ILE A 44 6.57 7.90 11.11
N ALA A 45 5.55 7.84 10.26
CA ALA A 45 4.80 9.02 9.81
C ALA A 45 4.26 9.82 11.01
N ARG A 46 3.62 9.15 11.97
CA ARG A 46 3.05 9.79 13.16
C ARG A 46 4.10 10.46 14.03
N MET A 47 5.29 9.86 14.16
CA MET A 47 6.40 10.46 14.91
C MET A 47 6.93 11.73 14.25
N LEU A 48 6.83 11.84 12.93
CA LEU A 48 7.36 12.96 12.14
C LEU A 48 6.32 14.05 11.84
N HIS A 49 5.04 13.87 12.19
CA HIS A 49 4.01 14.90 12.00
C HIS A 49 4.30 16.25 12.66
N PRO A 50 4.93 16.32 13.86
CA PRO A 50 5.26 17.61 14.49
C PRO A 50 6.39 18.38 13.79
N ASP A 51 7.12 17.73 12.88
CA ASP A 51 8.25 18.36 12.18
C ASP A 51 7.75 19.45 11.22
N LYS A 52 8.40 20.61 11.28
CA LYS A 52 8.04 21.79 10.49
C LYS A 52 8.82 21.89 9.18
N GLU A 53 9.86 21.07 9.00
CA GLU A 53 10.69 21.07 7.81
C GLU A 53 9.90 20.54 6.60
N ASP A 54 9.85 21.32 5.53
CA ASP A 54 9.03 21.02 4.35
C ASP A 54 9.50 19.73 3.66
N LEU A 55 10.81 19.49 3.64
CA LEU A 55 11.37 18.26 3.08
C LEU A 55 10.94 17.00 3.85
N ILE A 56 10.85 17.09 5.19
CA ILE A 56 10.38 15.97 6.02
C ILE A 56 8.90 15.71 5.74
N GLN A 57 8.09 16.76 5.67
CA GLN A 57 6.65 16.62 5.38
C GLN A 57 6.39 16.02 4.00
N LYS A 58 7.19 16.36 2.99
CA LYS A 58 7.16 15.76 1.65
C LYS A 58 7.57 14.30 1.68
N ALA A 59 8.67 13.96 2.37
CA ALA A 59 9.14 12.59 2.50
C ALA A 59 8.09 11.69 3.18
N VAL A 60 7.46 12.17 4.26
CA VAL A 60 6.35 11.47 4.91
C VAL A 60 5.14 11.33 3.96
N GLY A 61 4.83 12.37 3.19
CA GLY A 61 3.77 12.34 2.19
C GLY A 61 3.99 11.27 1.12
N TRP A 62 5.22 11.14 0.61
CA TRP A 62 5.59 10.07 -0.33
C TRP A 62 5.53 8.69 0.29
N LEU A 63 6.02 8.52 1.53
CA LEU A 63 5.92 7.27 2.27
C LEU A 63 4.45 6.81 2.39
N LEU A 64 3.57 7.72 2.79
CA LEU A 64 2.13 7.45 2.92
C LEU A 64 1.48 7.15 1.56
N ARG A 65 1.88 7.84 0.49
CA ARG A 65 1.42 7.57 -0.87
C ARG A 65 1.77 6.14 -1.30
N GLU A 66 2.99 5.67 -1.02
CA GLU A 66 3.39 4.28 -1.32
C GLU A 66 2.57 3.27 -0.51
N ALA A 67 2.32 3.54 0.77
CA ALA A 67 1.43 2.72 1.60
C ALA A 67 0.01 2.66 1.03
N GLY A 68 -0.52 3.79 0.55
CA GLY A 68 -1.84 3.91 -0.08
C GLY A 68 -1.99 3.14 -1.40
N LYS A 69 -0.89 2.89 -2.14
CA LYS A 69 -0.95 2.02 -3.33
C LYS A 69 -1.29 0.58 -2.98
N VAL A 70 -0.84 0.12 -1.82
CA VAL A 70 -1.03 -1.26 -1.35
C VAL A 70 -2.36 -1.39 -0.61
N ALA A 71 -2.71 -0.40 0.23
CA ALA A 71 -3.91 -0.43 1.05
C ALA A 71 -4.54 0.98 1.15
N PRO A 72 -5.32 1.41 0.14
CA PRO A 72 -5.90 2.75 0.11
C PRO A 72 -6.87 2.98 1.28
N GLU A 73 -7.71 1.99 1.61
CA GLU A 73 -8.66 2.08 2.74
C GLU A 73 -7.96 2.27 4.09
N LYS A 74 -6.80 1.62 4.30
CA LYS A 74 -6.02 1.79 5.53
C LYS A 74 -5.38 3.17 5.63
N LEU A 75 -4.91 3.69 4.50
CA LEU A 75 -4.39 5.06 4.44
C LEU A 75 -5.50 6.07 4.73
N GLU A 76 -6.67 5.89 4.13
CA GLU A 76 -7.83 6.75 4.40
C GLU A 76 -8.18 6.78 5.88
N ALA A 77 -8.33 5.60 6.50
CA ALA A 77 -8.58 5.48 7.94
C ALA A 77 -7.48 6.15 8.79
N TYR A 78 -6.21 5.99 8.40
CA TYR A 78 -5.08 6.66 9.06
C TYR A 78 -5.19 8.18 8.98
N LEU A 79 -5.48 8.72 7.80
CA LEU A 79 -5.57 10.17 7.58
C LEU A 79 -6.73 10.77 8.40
N LEU A 80 -7.90 10.12 8.39
CA LEU A 80 -9.07 10.55 9.16
C LEU A 80 -8.81 10.48 10.67
N ALA A 81 -8.12 9.44 11.15
CA ALA A 81 -7.85 9.25 12.58
C ALA A 81 -6.87 10.28 13.16
N ASN A 82 -5.88 10.73 12.39
CA ASN A 82 -4.90 11.73 12.86
C ASN A 82 -5.31 13.17 12.50
N GLY A 83 -6.14 13.34 11.46
CA GLY A 83 -6.85 14.58 11.15
C GLY A 83 -5.97 15.83 11.20
N PRO A 84 -6.28 16.83 12.05
CA PRO A 84 -5.57 18.11 12.12
C PRO A 84 -4.09 18.03 12.53
N ALA A 85 -3.65 16.91 13.12
CA ALA A 85 -2.26 16.73 13.52
C ALA A 85 -1.33 16.49 12.33
N ILE A 86 -1.86 16.10 11.16
CA ILE A 86 -1.06 15.87 9.97
C ILE A 86 -0.80 17.20 9.25
N PRO A 87 0.47 17.51 8.91
CA PRO A 87 0.77 18.66 8.07
C PRO A 87 0.03 18.64 6.73
N ARG A 88 -0.49 19.79 6.31
CA ARG A 88 -1.27 19.89 5.05
C ARG A 88 -0.47 19.45 3.82
N THR A 89 0.84 19.71 3.82
CA THR A 89 1.75 19.25 2.77
C THR A 89 1.75 17.72 2.69
N THR A 90 1.95 17.04 3.82
CA THR A 90 1.92 15.57 3.90
C THR A 90 0.60 14.99 3.40
N VAL A 91 -0.55 15.54 3.83
CA VAL A 91 -1.87 15.08 3.38
C VAL A 91 -1.99 15.19 1.86
N ARG A 92 -1.61 16.34 1.28
CA ARG A 92 -1.71 16.56 -0.19
C ARG A 92 -0.92 15.53 -0.99
N TYR A 93 0.30 15.21 -0.57
CA TYR A 93 1.12 14.20 -1.25
C TYR A 93 0.59 12.78 -1.04
N ALA A 94 0.06 12.46 0.15
CA ALA A 94 -0.49 11.15 0.46
C ALA A 94 -1.71 10.81 -0.41
N ILE A 95 -2.57 11.79 -0.68
CA ILE A 95 -3.86 11.58 -1.39
C ILE A 95 -3.79 11.80 -2.91
N GLU A 96 -2.61 12.02 -3.48
CA GLU A 96 -2.44 12.37 -4.89
C GLU A 96 -3.00 11.30 -5.85
N ARG A 97 -3.04 10.04 -5.42
CA ARG A 97 -3.55 8.91 -6.21
C ARG A 97 -5.03 8.62 -6.03
N PHE A 98 -5.70 9.26 -5.07
CA PHE A 98 -7.15 9.12 -4.91
C PHE A 98 -7.87 9.89 -5.99
N ASP A 99 -9.10 9.46 -6.29
CA ASP A 99 -10.02 10.21 -7.14
C ASP A 99 -10.34 11.58 -6.54
N ASP A 100 -10.84 12.49 -7.38
CA ASP A 100 -11.08 13.88 -7.01
C ASP A 100 -12.11 14.03 -5.87
N THR A 101 -13.14 13.17 -5.85
CA THR A 101 -14.18 13.20 -4.82
C THR A 101 -13.60 12.83 -3.46
N THR A 102 -12.88 11.70 -3.38
CA THR A 102 -12.25 11.23 -2.14
C THR A 102 -11.18 12.20 -1.67
N ARG A 103 -10.39 12.77 -2.60
CA ARG A 103 -9.38 13.78 -2.29
C ARG A 103 -9.97 15.02 -1.63
N LYS A 104 -11.07 15.57 -2.18
CA LYS A 104 -11.75 16.74 -1.62
C LYS A 104 -12.36 16.44 -0.25
N SER A 105 -12.95 15.25 -0.10
CA SER A 105 -13.49 14.78 1.17
C SER A 105 -12.39 14.76 2.23
N LEU A 106 -11.27 14.07 1.96
CA LEU A 106 -10.15 13.94 2.90
C LEU A 106 -9.51 15.30 3.22
N LEU A 107 -9.32 16.17 2.22
CA LEU A 107 -8.76 17.51 2.46
C LEU A 107 -9.62 18.37 3.37
N THR A 108 -10.93 18.16 3.36
CA THR A 108 -11.88 18.86 4.23
C THR A 108 -11.90 18.23 5.62
N ALA A 109 -11.97 16.90 5.68
CA ALA A 109 -12.06 16.14 6.92
C ALA A 109 -10.81 16.28 7.82
N THR A 110 -9.62 16.47 7.24
CA THR A 110 -8.39 16.65 8.01
C THR A 110 -8.09 18.09 8.41
N LEU A 111 -8.96 19.06 8.09
CA LEU A 111 -8.76 20.45 8.53
C LEU A 111 -8.99 20.57 10.04
N PRO A 112 -8.23 21.44 10.75
CA PRO A 112 -8.59 21.82 12.11
C PRO A 112 -10.00 22.40 12.10
N LEU A 113 -10.85 21.93 13.02
CA LEU A 113 -12.14 22.53 13.30
C LEU A 113 -11.88 23.98 13.72
N ARG A 114 -12.45 24.92 12.96
CA ARG A 114 -12.33 26.36 13.19
C ARG A 114 -13.31 26.84 14.24
#